data_AF-A0A942LGZ4-F1
#
_entry.id   AF-A0A942LGZ4-F1
#
_cell.length_a   1.000
_cell.length_b   1.000
_cell.length_c   1.000
_cell.angle_alpha   90.00
_cell.angle_beta   90.00
_cell.angle_gamma   90.00
#
_symmetry.space_group_name_H-M   'P 1'
#
loop_
_entity.id
_entity.type
_entity.pdbx_description
1 polymer ?
#
loop_
_entity_poly.entity_id
_entity_poly.type
_entity_poly.pdbx_seq_one_letter_code
_entity_poly.pdbx_strand_id
1 'polypeptide(L)'
;DALVVHRLDMSTSGLVVMARGLDAQRALSRAFAERRVHKRYTAVVAGALCSLLPEGEWNAIDLPLTLDWPNRPRSIVSAERGKPSLTHWRVAAQTPGVHTGITTRLELEPVTGRTHQLRVHLQAIGHPIVGDALYASPEQQAMADRLLLHADTLALAHPLTGLQMQWHSPCPF
;
A
#
# COMPACT_ATOMS: atom_id res chain seq x y z
N ASP A 1 -8.39 13.09 -23.49
CA ASP A 1 -7.53 11.91 -23.20
C ASP A 1 -7.30 11.75 -21.71
N ALA A 2 -7.34 10.51 -21.22
CA ALA A 2 -6.96 10.14 -19.85
C ALA A 2 -5.75 9.22 -19.91
N LEU A 3 -4.67 9.58 -19.22
CA LEU A 3 -3.35 8.95 -19.34
C LEU A 3 -2.87 8.43 -17.97
N VAL A 4 -2.28 7.24 -17.98
CA VAL A 4 -1.79 6.57 -16.77
C VAL A 4 -0.51 7.22 -16.26
N VAL A 5 -0.43 7.44 -14.95
CA VAL A 5 0.74 7.98 -14.23
C VAL A 5 1.17 7.12 -13.04
N HIS A 6 0.24 6.31 -12.51
CA HIS A 6 0.46 5.29 -11.49
C HIS A 6 -0.65 4.24 -11.60
N ARG A 7 -0.56 3.16 -10.84
CA ARG A 7 -1.52 2.05 -10.87
C ARG A 7 -1.73 1.47 -9.48
N LEU A 8 -2.90 0.89 -9.28
CA LEU A 8 -3.18 -0.04 -8.18
C LEU A 8 -3.09 -1.48 -8.68
N ASP A 9 -2.90 -2.43 -7.76
CA ASP A 9 -3.10 -3.84 -8.05
C ASP A 9 -4.57 -4.11 -8.35
N MET A 10 -4.87 -5.13 -9.14
CA MET A 10 -6.24 -5.48 -9.55
C MET A 10 -7.21 -5.63 -8.37
N SER A 11 -6.75 -6.23 -7.26
CA SER A 11 -7.57 -6.50 -6.08
C SER A 11 -7.61 -5.35 -5.08
N THR A 12 -6.77 -4.32 -5.24
CA THR A 12 -6.72 -3.15 -4.36
C THR A 12 -7.78 -2.15 -4.78
N SER A 13 -8.57 -1.68 -3.82
CA SER A 13 -9.55 -0.60 -4.05
C SER A 13 -8.95 0.77 -3.70
N GLY A 14 -9.63 1.85 -4.10
CA GLY A 14 -9.32 3.21 -3.65
C GLY A 14 -8.88 4.15 -4.76
N LEU A 15 -8.21 5.22 -4.36
CA LEU A 15 -7.92 6.38 -5.20
C LEU A 15 -6.91 6.08 -6.33
N VAL A 16 -7.26 6.52 -7.55
CA VAL A 16 -6.36 6.55 -8.71
C VAL A 16 -6.44 7.92 -9.38
N VAL A 17 -5.31 8.60 -9.52
CA VAL A 17 -5.19 9.78 -10.39
C VAL A 17 -4.79 9.38 -11.82
N MET A 18 -5.45 10.00 -12.80
CA MET A 18 -5.06 9.95 -14.22
C MET A 18 -4.79 11.37 -14.71
N ALA A 19 -3.83 11.51 -15.63
CA ALA A 19 -3.53 12.79 -16.24
C ALA A 19 -4.44 13.08 -17.42
N ARG A 20 -4.83 14.35 -17.59
CA ARG A 20 -5.54 14.82 -18.79
C ARG A 20 -4.58 15.66 -19.63
N GLY A 21 -4.09 15.08 -20.73
CA GLY A 21 -3.08 15.69 -21.61
C GLY A 21 -1.62 15.33 -21.25
N LEU A 22 -0.72 15.47 -22.23
CA LEU A 22 0.67 15.01 -22.14
C LEU A 22 1.51 15.79 -21.10
N ASP A 23 1.29 17.10 -20.98
CA ASP A 23 2.06 17.91 -20.03
C ASP A 23 1.73 17.54 -18.58
N ALA A 24 0.44 17.35 -18.28
CA ALA A 24 -0.01 16.84 -16.99
C ALA A 24 0.55 15.43 -16.72
N GLN A 25 0.59 14.55 -17.74
CA GLN A 25 1.13 13.21 -17.60
C GLN A 25 2.61 13.23 -17.23
N ARG A 26 3.43 14.05 -17.92
CA ARG A 26 4.86 14.21 -17.65
C ARG A 26 5.09 14.76 -16.24
N ALA A 27 4.37 15.81 -15.87
CA ALA A 27 4.49 16.45 -14.55
C ALA A 27 4.14 15.49 -13.41
N LEU A 28 3.03 14.77 -13.52
CA LEU A 28 2.58 13.79 -12.53
C LEU A 28 3.51 12.57 -12.47
N SER A 29 3.94 12.03 -13.62
CA SER A 29 4.89 10.90 -13.66
C SER A 29 6.20 11.27 -12.96
N ARG A 30 6.71 12.49 -13.18
CA ARG A 30 7.87 13.02 -12.47
C ARG A 30 7.61 13.13 -10.96
N ALA A 31 6.43 13.60 -10.55
CA ALA A 31 6.07 13.68 -9.13
C ALA A 31 6.07 12.32 -8.43
N PHE A 32 5.57 11.28 -9.08
CA PHE A 32 5.65 9.91 -8.57
C PHE A 32 7.09 9.39 -8.52
N ALA A 33 7.88 9.62 -9.57
CA ALA A 33 9.28 9.18 -9.63
C ALA A 33 10.15 9.84 -8.53
N GLU A 34 9.91 11.13 -8.28
CA GLU A 34 10.59 11.93 -7.24
C GLU A 34 9.95 11.79 -5.85
N ARG A 35 8.95 10.90 -5.68
CA ARG A 35 8.27 10.63 -4.40
C ARG A 35 7.63 11.87 -3.76
N ARG A 36 7.19 12.82 -4.59
CA ARG A 36 6.47 14.04 -4.18
C ARG A 36 4.95 13.83 -4.06
N VAL A 37 4.49 12.58 -4.17
CA VAL A 37 3.09 12.19 -4.03
C VAL A 37 2.95 11.41 -2.73
N HIS A 38 2.16 11.95 -1.80
CA HIS A 38 1.82 11.27 -0.56
C HIS A 38 0.65 10.32 -0.81
N LYS A 39 0.77 9.10 -0.28
CA LYS A 39 -0.24 8.05 -0.41
C LYS A 39 -0.41 7.41 0.95
N ARG A 40 -1.65 7.25 1.38
CA ARG A 40 -2.00 6.45 2.56
C ARG A 40 -2.97 5.35 2.17
N TYR A 41 -2.75 4.20 2.79
CA TYR A 41 -3.57 3.02 2.62
C TYR A 41 -4.05 2.50 3.96
N THR A 42 -5.20 1.87 3.94
CA THR A 42 -5.73 1.09 5.04
C THR A 42 -5.67 -0.38 4.67
N ALA A 43 -5.19 -1.21 5.59
CA ALA A 43 -5.18 -2.66 5.43
C ALA A 43 -5.67 -3.38 6.68
N VAL A 44 -6.19 -4.59 6.50
CA VAL A 44 -6.44 -5.53 7.59
C VAL A 44 -5.50 -6.72 7.40
N VAL A 45 -4.67 -6.99 8.40
CA VAL A 45 -3.68 -8.06 8.37
C VAL A 45 -4.05 -9.19 9.34
N ALA A 46 -3.56 -10.38 9.05
CA ALA A 46 -3.72 -11.53 9.94
C ALA A 46 -2.85 -11.38 11.19
N GLY A 47 -3.36 -11.90 12.32
CA GLY A 47 -2.72 -11.88 13.62
C GLY A 47 -2.83 -10.54 14.36
N ALA A 48 -2.36 -10.55 15.61
CA ALA A 48 -2.19 -9.37 16.44
C ALA A 48 -0.81 -8.74 16.16
N LEU A 49 -0.78 -7.71 15.32
CA LEU A 49 0.44 -6.93 15.07
C LEU A 49 0.54 -5.81 16.10
N CYS A 50 1.54 -5.88 16.97
CA CYS A 50 1.83 -4.87 17.97
C CYS A 50 3.02 -4.01 17.55
N SER A 51 2.93 -2.69 17.77
CA SER A 51 4.06 -1.78 17.64
C SER A 51 4.92 -1.83 18.90
N LEU A 52 6.24 -1.83 18.74
CA LEU A 52 7.19 -1.63 19.86
C LEU A 52 7.42 -0.12 20.14
N LEU A 53 7.01 0.74 19.22
CA LEU A 53 7.06 2.20 19.36
C LEU A 53 5.80 2.71 20.10
N PRO A 54 5.87 3.92 20.70
CA PRO A 54 4.72 4.58 21.31
C PRO A 54 3.48 4.64 20.39
N GLU A 55 2.30 4.71 21.00
CA GLU A 55 1.05 4.80 20.25
C GLU A 55 1.05 6.00 19.29
N GLY A 56 0.63 5.77 18.04
CA GLY A 56 0.57 6.78 16.99
C GLY A 56 1.86 6.93 16.17
N GLU A 57 2.99 6.38 16.63
CA GLU A 57 4.27 6.42 15.92
C GLU A 57 4.31 5.45 14.73
N TRP A 58 5.08 5.84 13.71
CA TRP A 58 5.25 5.06 12.49
C TRP A 58 6.44 4.10 12.61
N ASN A 59 6.16 2.82 12.39
CA ASN A 59 7.17 1.80 12.16
C ASN A 59 7.60 1.80 10.68
N ALA A 60 8.70 1.14 10.36
CA ALA A 60 9.21 1.04 9.00
C ALA A 60 9.50 -0.41 8.61
N ILE A 61 9.18 -0.77 7.37
CA ILE A 61 9.62 -2.00 6.71
C ILE A 61 10.46 -1.56 5.51
N ASP A 62 11.78 -1.71 5.66
CA ASP A 62 12.77 -1.40 4.62
C ASP A 62 13.38 -2.72 4.10
N LEU A 63 12.67 -3.35 3.17
CA LEU A 63 13.04 -4.64 2.60
C LEU A 63 13.04 -4.53 1.07
N PRO A 64 14.18 -4.74 0.39
CA PRO A 64 14.25 -4.59 -1.05
C PRO A 64 13.45 -5.68 -1.77
N LEU A 65 12.73 -5.30 -2.83
CA LEU A 65 11.77 -6.16 -3.53
C LEU A 65 12.15 -6.40 -4.99
N THR A 66 11.91 -7.62 -5.47
CA THR A 66 12.04 -7.99 -6.88
C THR A 66 10.87 -8.85 -7.33
N LEU A 67 10.72 -9.00 -8.64
CA LEU A 67 9.72 -9.90 -9.22
C LEU A 67 10.19 -11.35 -9.07
N ASP A 68 9.28 -12.22 -8.64
CA ASP A 68 9.52 -13.66 -8.59
C ASP A 68 9.22 -14.25 -9.97
N TRP A 69 10.25 -14.29 -10.82
CA TRP A 69 10.13 -14.68 -12.23
C TRP A 69 9.48 -16.07 -12.45
N PRO A 70 9.86 -17.13 -11.69
CA PRO A 70 9.19 -18.42 -11.75
C PRO A 70 7.71 -18.39 -11.35
N ASN A 71 7.33 -17.58 -10.36
CA ASN A 71 5.98 -17.57 -9.78
C ASN A 71 5.19 -16.29 -10.11
N ARG A 72 5.41 -15.71 -11.29
CA ARG A 72 4.70 -14.49 -11.70
C ARG A 72 3.18 -14.67 -11.58
N PRO A 73 2.45 -13.66 -11.09
CA PRO A 73 2.85 -12.27 -10.90
C PRO A 73 3.43 -11.93 -9.52
N ARG A 74 3.88 -12.90 -8.72
CA ARG A 74 4.40 -12.66 -7.37
C ARG A 74 5.67 -11.79 -7.37
N SER A 75 5.87 -11.07 -6.28
CA SER A 75 7.10 -10.38 -5.90
C SER A 75 7.64 -11.02 -4.63
N ILE A 76 8.95 -10.93 -4.41
CA ILE A 76 9.63 -11.46 -3.22
C ILE A 76 10.63 -10.44 -2.67
N VAL A 77 10.94 -10.58 -1.38
CA VAL A 77 12.07 -9.89 -0.74
C VAL A 77 13.37 -10.50 -1.26
N SER A 78 14.33 -9.66 -1.67
CA SER A 78 15.65 -10.12 -2.09
C SER A 78 16.69 -9.06 -1.80
N ALA A 79 17.62 -9.34 -0.87
CA ALA A 79 18.71 -8.42 -0.54
C ALA A 79 19.65 -8.19 -1.74
N GLU A 80 19.92 -9.23 -2.53
CA GLU A 80 20.88 -9.17 -3.64
C GLU A 80 20.31 -8.51 -4.91
N ARG A 81 19.05 -8.81 -5.25
CA ARG A 81 18.45 -8.44 -6.54
C ARG A 81 17.26 -7.49 -6.40
N GLY A 82 16.86 -7.18 -5.17
CA GLY A 82 15.73 -6.32 -4.88
C GLY A 82 16.03 -4.85 -5.12
N LYS A 83 15.02 -4.11 -5.53
CA LYS A 83 15.06 -2.65 -5.57
C LYS A 83 14.71 -2.11 -4.19
N PRO A 84 15.39 -1.07 -3.68
CA PRO A 84 15.05 -0.43 -2.41
C PRO A 84 13.56 -0.09 -2.34
N SER A 85 12.95 -0.48 -1.23
CA SER A 85 11.52 -0.35 -0.99
C SER A 85 11.26 -0.06 0.48
N LEU A 86 10.52 1.01 0.75
CA LEU A 86 10.21 1.48 2.09
C LEU A 86 8.71 1.69 2.24
N THR A 87 8.17 1.10 3.31
CA THR A 87 6.77 1.25 3.74
C THR A 87 6.77 1.64 5.20
N HIS A 88 6.13 2.76 5.54
CA HIS A 88 5.78 3.06 6.92
C HIS A 88 4.43 2.44 7.27
N TRP A 89 4.29 2.01 8.51
CA TRP A 89 3.01 1.50 9.01
C TRP A 89 2.80 1.85 10.48
N ARG A 90 1.54 1.92 10.89
CA ARG A 90 1.14 1.97 12.30
C ARG A 90 -0.21 1.27 12.48
N VAL A 91 -0.48 0.83 13.71
CA VAL A 91 -1.80 0.31 14.05
C VAL A 91 -2.79 1.47 13.98
N ALA A 92 -3.89 1.28 13.26
CA ALA A 92 -4.93 2.30 13.15
C ALA A 92 -5.57 2.54 14.52
N ALA A 93 -5.94 3.78 14.83
CA ALA A 93 -6.63 4.11 16.07
C ALA A 93 -7.88 3.22 16.23
N GLN A 94 -8.02 2.60 17.40
CA GLN A 94 -8.95 1.50 17.63
C GLN A 94 -10.38 1.91 17.27
N THR A 95 -11.02 1.15 16.39
CA THR A 95 -12.48 1.08 16.35
C THR A 95 -12.88 -0.09 17.26
N PRO A 96 -13.76 0.11 18.26
CA PRO A 96 -14.24 -0.97 19.12
C PRO A 96 -14.74 -2.16 18.28
N GLY A 97 -14.24 -3.37 18.56
CA GLY A 97 -14.65 -4.61 17.88
C GLY A 97 -13.77 -5.10 16.73
N VAL A 98 -12.70 -4.39 16.34
CA VAL A 98 -11.83 -4.78 15.21
C VAL A 98 -10.58 -5.57 15.64
N HIS A 99 -10.27 -5.61 16.94
CA HIS A 99 -9.25 -6.50 17.51
C HIS A 99 -9.91 -7.77 18.04
N THR A 100 -10.15 -8.73 17.15
CA THR A 100 -10.61 -10.07 17.55
C THR A 100 -9.46 -10.96 18.02
N GLY A 101 -8.24 -10.41 18.17
CA GLY A 101 -7.00 -11.15 18.43
C GLY A 101 -6.44 -11.89 17.21
N ILE A 102 -7.23 -12.04 16.16
CA ILE A 102 -6.89 -12.76 14.93
C ILE A 102 -6.60 -11.85 13.74
N THR A 103 -6.93 -10.55 13.82
CA THR A 103 -6.60 -9.54 12.81
C THR A 103 -6.22 -8.20 13.44
N THR A 104 -5.51 -7.37 12.65
CA THR A 104 -5.13 -6.01 13.02
C THR A 104 -5.37 -5.05 11.85
N ARG A 105 -5.94 -3.88 12.11
CA ARG A 105 -6.11 -2.82 11.11
C ARG A 105 -4.92 -1.86 11.15
N LEU A 106 -4.37 -1.56 9.98
CA LEU A 106 -3.17 -0.75 9.82
C LEU A 106 -3.43 0.46 8.93
N GLU A 107 -2.76 1.55 9.25
CA GLU A 107 -2.46 2.62 8.30
C GLU A 107 -1.07 2.36 7.70
N LEU A 108 -0.93 2.58 6.39
CA LEU A 108 0.29 2.31 5.63
C LEU A 108 0.64 3.51 4.75
N GLU A 109 1.92 3.88 4.71
CA GLU A 109 2.46 4.91 3.81
C GLU A 109 3.62 4.33 2.98
N PRO A 110 3.37 3.90 1.73
CA PRO A 110 4.44 3.44 0.84
C PRO A 110 5.22 4.62 0.28
N VAL A 111 6.46 4.81 0.77
CA VAL A 111 7.40 5.84 0.28
C VAL A 111 7.82 5.54 -1.16
N THR A 112 8.04 4.26 -1.46
CA THR A 112 8.27 3.75 -2.82
C THR A 112 6.98 3.20 -3.42
N GLY A 113 7.03 2.70 -4.66
CA GLY A 113 5.86 2.14 -5.36
C GLY A 113 6.21 0.89 -6.17
N ARG A 114 6.75 -0.15 -5.51
CA ARG A 114 7.05 -1.42 -6.20
C ARG A 114 5.79 -2.29 -6.32
N THR A 115 5.79 -3.17 -7.32
CA THR A 115 4.71 -4.14 -7.54
C THR A 115 4.48 -4.98 -6.30
N HIS A 116 3.24 -4.99 -5.82
CA HIS A 116 2.81 -5.72 -4.62
C HIS A 116 3.52 -5.29 -3.32
N GLN A 117 4.13 -4.08 -3.27
CA GLN A 117 5.02 -3.69 -2.15
C GLN A 117 4.41 -3.87 -0.76
N LEU A 118 3.23 -3.29 -0.53
CA LEU A 118 2.56 -3.36 0.77
C LEU A 118 2.26 -4.81 1.16
N ARG A 119 1.80 -5.61 0.20
CA ARG A 119 1.41 -7.01 0.38
C ARG A 119 2.61 -7.88 0.77
N VAL A 120 3.74 -7.72 0.06
CA VAL A 120 4.98 -8.46 0.35
C VAL A 120 5.63 -8.00 1.63
N HIS A 121 5.67 -6.69 1.92
CA HIS A 121 6.24 -6.18 3.17
C HIS A 121 5.50 -6.73 4.39
N LEU A 122 4.17 -6.68 4.35
CA LEU A 122 3.33 -7.17 5.44
C LEU A 122 3.44 -8.70 5.60
N GLN A 123 3.49 -9.45 4.50
CA GLN A 123 3.82 -10.88 4.53
C GLN A 123 5.20 -11.13 5.16
N ALA A 124 6.23 -10.36 4.78
CA ALA A 124 7.60 -10.57 5.21
C ALA A 124 7.80 -10.37 6.72
N ILE A 125 6.98 -9.52 7.35
CA ILE A 125 6.95 -9.35 8.81
C ILE A 125 6.00 -10.33 9.52
N GLY A 126 5.44 -11.32 8.80
CA GLY A 126 4.57 -12.36 9.37
C GLY A 126 3.08 -12.02 9.43
N HIS A 127 2.66 -10.86 8.89
CA HIS A 127 1.29 -10.37 8.97
C HIS A 127 0.72 -10.09 7.57
N PRO A 128 0.49 -11.12 6.74
CA PRO A 128 -0.07 -10.93 5.41
C PRO A 128 -1.47 -10.28 5.50
N ILE A 129 -1.83 -9.52 4.46
CA ILE A 129 -3.15 -8.92 4.34
C ILE A 129 -4.19 -10.03 4.20
N VAL A 130 -5.29 -9.97 4.96
CA VAL A 130 -6.36 -10.97 4.85
C VAL A 130 -7.07 -10.86 3.51
N GLY A 131 -7.53 -12.02 2.99
CA GLY A 131 -8.09 -12.10 1.63
C GLY A 131 -7.07 -11.97 0.50
N ASP A 132 -5.77 -11.93 0.79
CA ASP A 132 -4.72 -11.89 -0.24
C ASP A 132 -4.49 -13.27 -0.86
N ALA A 133 -5.02 -13.48 -2.07
CA ALA A 133 -4.87 -14.74 -2.81
C ALA A 133 -3.45 -15.09 -3.25
N LEU A 134 -2.49 -14.16 -3.15
CA LEU A 134 -1.09 -14.45 -3.44
C LEU A 134 -0.34 -14.70 -2.13
N TYR A 135 -0.34 -13.77 -1.19
CA TYR A 135 0.65 -13.78 -0.11
C TYR A 135 0.15 -14.36 1.22
N ALA A 136 -1.14 -14.57 1.37
CA ALA A 136 -1.71 -15.18 2.57
C ALA A 136 -1.74 -16.72 2.46
N SER A 137 -1.76 -17.41 3.60
CA SER A 137 -2.11 -18.84 3.65
C SER A 137 -3.59 -19.05 3.26
N PRO A 138 -4.00 -20.27 2.89
CA PRO A 138 -5.41 -20.55 2.53
C PRO A 138 -6.41 -20.13 3.62
N GLU A 139 -6.07 -20.33 4.89
CA GLU A 139 -6.89 -19.94 6.03
C GLU A 139 -7.03 -18.41 6.12
N GLN A 140 -5.93 -17.68 6.01
CA GLN A 140 -5.90 -16.21 6.04
C GLN A 140 -6.54 -15.56 4.81
N GLN A 141 -6.45 -16.22 3.64
CA GLN A 141 -7.17 -15.82 2.45
C GLN A 141 -8.68 -16.01 2.64
N ALA A 142 -9.13 -17.09 3.26
CA ALA A 142 -10.54 -17.36 3.50
C ALA A 142 -11.20 -16.44 4.55
N MET A 143 -10.41 -15.63 5.28
CA MET A 143 -10.95 -14.67 6.26
C MET A 143 -11.71 -13.50 5.62
N ALA A 144 -11.56 -13.26 4.31
CA ALA A 144 -12.28 -12.23 3.59
C ALA A 144 -12.46 -12.60 2.11
N ASP A 145 -13.59 -12.23 1.52
CA ASP A 145 -13.91 -12.51 0.10
C ASP A 145 -13.03 -11.73 -0.90
N ARG A 146 -12.23 -10.77 -0.40
CA ARG A 146 -11.36 -9.91 -1.20
C ARG A 146 -10.13 -9.49 -0.40
N LEU A 147 -9.12 -9.00 -1.12
CA LEU A 147 -7.98 -8.30 -0.52
C LEU A 147 -8.47 -7.08 0.27
N LEU A 148 -8.20 -7.07 1.59
CA LEU A 148 -8.49 -5.94 2.47
C LEU A 148 -7.33 -4.94 2.46
N LEU A 149 -7.11 -4.32 1.30
CA LEU A 149 -6.19 -3.21 1.07
C LEU A 149 -6.89 -2.10 0.28
N HIS A 150 -6.90 -0.89 0.82
CA HIS A 150 -7.58 0.27 0.25
C HIS A 150 -6.67 1.50 0.20
N ALA A 151 -6.57 2.16 -0.95
CA ALA A 151 -5.90 3.45 -1.09
C ALA A 151 -6.82 4.59 -0.63
N ASP A 152 -6.77 4.94 0.65
CA ASP A 152 -7.70 5.90 1.27
C ASP A 152 -7.35 7.36 0.99
N THR A 153 -6.06 7.72 0.91
CA THR A 153 -5.64 9.13 0.75
C THR A 153 -4.59 9.26 -0.33
N LEU A 154 -4.75 10.29 -1.16
CA LEU A 154 -3.78 10.69 -2.17
C LEU A 154 -3.60 12.21 -2.10
N ALA A 155 -2.36 12.68 -1.96
CA ALA A 155 -2.05 14.11 -1.96
C ALA A 155 -0.85 14.42 -2.86
N LEU A 156 -0.98 15.49 -3.65
CA LEU A 156 0.03 15.97 -4.60
C LEU A 156 -0.20 17.44 -4.96
N ALA A 157 0.84 18.09 -5.48
CA ALA A 157 0.72 19.40 -6.12
C ALA A 157 0.04 19.26 -7.49
N HIS A 158 -0.99 20.06 -7.75
CA HIS A 158 -1.67 20.10 -9.05
C HIS A 158 -0.66 20.40 -10.18
N PRO A 159 -0.64 19.60 -11.27
CA PRO A 159 0.46 19.64 -12.25
C PRO A 159 0.59 20.95 -13.02
N LEU A 160 -0.46 21.79 -13.04
CA LEU A 160 -0.46 23.09 -13.73
C LEU A 160 -0.32 24.27 -12.77
N THR A 161 -1.02 24.22 -11.64
CA THR A 161 -1.13 25.39 -10.73
C THR A 161 -0.18 25.30 -9.55
N GLY A 162 0.40 24.13 -9.28
CA GLY A 162 1.26 23.90 -8.12
C GLY A 162 0.52 23.86 -6.78
N LEU A 163 -0.79 24.13 -6.75
CA LEU A 163 -1.60 24.10 -5.53
C LEU A 163 -1.62 22.69 -4.95
N GLN A 164 -1.40 22.57 -3.64
CA GLN A 164 -1.52 21.28 -2.95
C GLN A 164 -2.97 20.81 -2.97
N MET A 165 -3.17 19.57 -3.39
CA MET A 165 -4.47 18.92 -3.44
C MET A 165 -4.41 17.62 -2.67
N GLN A 166 -5.52 17.29 -2.00
CA GLN A 166 -5.69 16.04 -1.28
C GLN A 166 -7.09 15.51 -1.54
N TRP A 167 -7.17 14.20 -1.79
CA TRP A 167 -8.41 13.46 -1.93
C TRP A 167 -8.48 12.35 -0.89
N HIS A 168 -9.70 12.03 -0.47
CA HIS A 168 -9.98 10.97 0.48
C HIS A 168 -11.11 10.07 -0.04
N SER A 169 -10.88 8.77 0.06
CA SER A 169 -11.87 7.71 -0.16
C SER A 169 -11.95 6.87 1.12
N PRO A 170 -13.06 6.91 1.87
CA PRO A 170 -13.19 6.08 3.08
C PRO A 170 -13.00 4.59 2.78
N CYS A 171 -12.23 3.92 3.63
CA CYS A 171 -12.03 2.48 3.52
C CYS A 171 -13.37 1.73 3.73
N PRO A 172 -13.78 0.85 2.79
CA PRO A 172 -15.11 0.22 2.82
C PRO A 172 -15.20 -1.01 3.75
N PHE A 173 -14.13 -1.29 4.52
CA PHE A 173 -14.01 -2.41 5.45
C PHE A 173 -13.27 -1.96 6.71
#